data_AF-A0AAD7HS39-F1
#
_entry.id   AF-A0AAD7HS39-F1
#
_cell.length_a   1.000
_cell.length_b   1.000
_cell.length_c   1.000
_cell.angle_alpha   90.00
_cell.angle_beta   90.00
_cell.angle_gamma   90.00
#
_symmetry.space_group_name_H-M   'P 1'
#
loop_
_entity.id
_entity.type
_entity.pdbx_description
1 polymer ?
#
loop_
_entity_poly.entity_id
_entity_poly.type
_entity_poly.pdbx_seq_one_letter_code
_entity_poly.pdbx_strand_id
1 'polypeptide(L)'
;PLPPSLPSVVPHATPYCGPPTPPINATGSERSLAALEAKSHAIREAFTAEEQSDKATGLNYAHHVKNYQHWWDTSQAHRQNDNPSHTIVPAFPITATKVTVFLEYEMTR
;
A
#
# COMPACT_ATOMS: atom_id res chain seq x y z
N PRO A 1 18.50 -24.79 58.72
CA PRO A 1 18.03 -23.47 59.24
C PRO A 1 16.89 -22.93 58.35
N LEU A 2 15.67 -22.97 58.89
CA LEU A 2 14.44 -22.48 58.26
C LEU A 2 14.30 -20.96 58.47
N PRO A 3 13.86 -20.17 57.48
CA PRO A 3 13.41 -18.81 57.74
C PRO A 3 12.00 -18.79 58.39
N PRO A 4 11.72 -17.85 59.30
CA PRO A 4 10.44 -17.74 60.00
C PRO A 4 9.33 -17.09 59.16
N SER A 5 8.09 -17.48 59.47
CA SER A 5 6.83 -17.04 58.89
C SER A 5 6.53 -15.55 59.14
N LEU A 6 5.98 -14.86 58.14
CA LEU A 6 5.33 -13.54 58.32
C LEU A 6 3.81 -13.72 58.49
N PRO A 7 3.15 -12.93 59.37
CA PRO A 7 1.75 -13.11 59.73
C PRO A 7 0.77 -12.57 58.68
N SER A 8 -0.32 -13.31 58.53
CA SER A 8 -1.53 -12.98 57.78
C SER A 8 -2.25 -11.77 58.38
N VAL A 9 -2.43 -10.70 57.60
CA VAL A 9 -3.44 -9.65 57.86
C VAL A 9 -4.16 -9.34 56.55
N VAL A 10 -5.37 -9.89 56.42
CA VAL A 10 -6.45 -9.22 55.69
C VAL A 10 -7.46 -8.85 56.78
N PRO A 11 -8.00 -7.63 56.78
CA PRO A 11 -9.44 -7.60 56.52
C PRO A 11 -9.94 -6.34 55.80
N HIS A 12 -11.07 -6.57 55.12
CA HIS A 12 -12.20 -5.65 54.95
C HIS A 12 -12.21 -4.70 53.75
N ALA A 13 -13.12 -5.02 52.83
CA ALA A 13 -13.70 -4.11 51.87
C ALA A 13 -14.29 -2.87 52.56
N THR A 14 -14.15 -1.71 51.91
CA THR A 14 -15.16 -0.64 52.01
C THR A 14 -15.64 -0.30 50.60
N PRO A 15 -16.96 -0.28 50.35
CA PRO A 15 -17.51 0.25 49.11
C PRO A 15 -17.49 1.78 49.23
N TYR A 16 -16.55 2.45 48.58
CA TYR A 16 -16.56 3.92 48.54
C TYR A 16 -17.68 4.38 47.59
N CYS A 17 -18.88 4.54 48.15
CA CYS A 17 -19.98 5.29 47.54
C CYS A 17 -19.69 6.79 47.74
N GLY A 18 -18.92 7.37 46.81
CA GLY A 18 -18.85 8.83 46.64
C GLY A 18 -19.96 9.31 45.69
N PRO A 19 -20.48 10.54 45.85
CA PRO A 19 -21.57 11.05 45.02
C PRO A 19 -21.13 11.17 43.54
N PRO A 20 -22.05 11.00 42.57
CA PRO A 20 -21.72 11.24 41.18
C PRO A 20 -21.43 12.73 41.00
N THR A 21 -20.15 13.08 40.84
CA THR A 21 -19.78 14.39 40.32
C THR A 21 -20.39 14.51 38.92
N PRO A 22 -21.29 15.48 38.66
CA PRO A 22 -21.73 15.73 37.30
C PRO A 22 -20.52 16.14 36.46
N PRO A 23 -20.33 15.62 35.23
CA PRO A 23 -19.22 16.03 34.38
C PRO A 23 -19.51 17.44 33.84
N ILE A 24 -19.11 18.47 34.59
CA ILE A 24 -19.44 19.87 34.28
C ILE A 24 -18.65 20.43 33.07
N ASN A 25 -17.63 19.73 32.53
CA ASN A 25 -16.79 20.26 31.45
C ASN A 25 -16.70 19.39 30.18
N ALA A 26 -17.50 18.33 30.07
CA ALA A 26 -17.39 17.34 29.00
C ALA A 26 -17.56 17.94 27.58
N THR A 27 -18.44 18.92 27.41
CA THR A 27 -18.81 19.43 26.08
C THR A 27 -17.69 20.19 25.34
N GLY A 28 -16.76 20.81 26.07
CA GLY A 28 -15.61 21.50 25.49
C GLY A 28 -14.49 20.52 25.12
N SER A 29 -14.19 19.59 26.03
CA SER A 29 -13.22 18.52 25.80
C SER A 29 -13.64 17.57 24.68
N GLU A 30 -14.93 17.24 24.60
CA GLU A 30 -15.50 16.37 23.55
C GLU A 30 -15.44 17.04 22.18
N ARG A 31 -15.74 18.34 22.10
CA ARG A 31 -15.60 19.11 20.84
C ARG A 31 -14.15 19.16 20.36
N SER A 32 -13.21 19.37 21.28
CA SER A 32 -11.79 19.35 20.95
C SER A 32 -11.33 17.96 20.49
N LEU A 33 -11.85 16.89 21.11
CA LEU A 33 -11.57 15.51 20.70
C LEU A 33 -12.12 15.23 19.29
N ALA A 34 -13.38 15.59 19.03
CA ALA A 34 -14.00 15.39 17.72
C ALA A 34 -13.29 16.19 16.61
N ALA A 35 -12.84 17.42 16.90
CA ALA A 35 -12.05 18.21 15.97
C ALA A 35 -10.69 17.57 15.68
N LEU A 36 -10.06 16.98 16.70
CA LEU A 36 -8.81 16.26 16.55
C LEU A 36 -9.01 14.99 15.72
N GLU A 37 -10.06 14.21 15.98
CA GLU A 37 -10.40 13.00 15.23
C GLU A 37 -10.68 13.30 13.75
N ALA A 38 -11.45 14.36 13.46
CA ALA A 38 -11.70 14.80 12.09
C ALA A 38 -10.40 15.20 11.37
N LYS A 39 -9.51 15.93 12.06
CA LYS A 39 -8.18 16.27 11.51
C LYS A 39 -7.33 15.03 11.27
N SER A 40 -7.30 14.09 12.22
CA SER A 40 -6.59 12.82 12.08
C SER A 40 -7.16 11.96 10.96
N HIS A 41 -8.47 12.01 10.72
CA HIS A 41 -9.11 11.35 9.59
C HIS A 41 -8.64 11.95 8.26
N ALA A 42 -8.72 13.28 8.12
CA ALA A 42 -8.28 13.97 6.90
C ALA A 42 -6.80 13.71 6.57
N ILE A 43 -5.93 13.65 7.59
CA ILE A 43 -4.50 13.31 7.40
C ILE A 43 -4.33 11.88 6.90
N ARG A 44 -5.08 10.91 7.45
CA ARG A 44 -5.04 9.51 7.00
C ARG A 44 -5.52 9.36 5.56
N GLU A 45 -6.59 10.07 5.19
CA GLU A 45 -7.10 10.08 3.82
C GLU A 45 -6.09 10.67 2.84
N ALA A 46 -5.45 11.79 3.19
CA ALA A 46 -4.43 12.42 2.36
C ALA A 46 -3.23 11.49 2.13
N PHE A 47 -2.71 10.86 3.18
CA PHE A 47 -1.59 9.92 3.08
C PHE A 47 -1.95 8.68 2.25
N THR A 48 -3.18 8.17 2.40
CA THR A 48 -3.68 7.03 1.61
C THR A 48 -3.81 7.40 0.13
N ALA A 49 -4.30 8.60 -0.19
CA ALA A 49 -4.43 9.08 -1.57
C ALA A 49 -3.05 9.25 -2.24
N GLU A 50 -2.07 9.79 -1.50
CA GLU A 50 -0.69 9.93 -1.96
C GLU A 50 -0.04 8.55 -2.23
N GLU A 51 -0.17 7.60 -1.29
CA GLU A 51 0.36 6.23 -1.46
C GLU A 51 -0.30 5.47 -2.63
N GLN A 52 -1.58 5.75 -2.92
CA GLN A 52 -2.27 5.19 -4.08
C GLN A 52 -1.79 5.80 -5.41
N SER A 53 -1.32 7.05 -5.42
CA SER A 53 -0.81 7.70 -6.64
C SER A 53 0.50 7.04 -7.13
N ASP A 54 1.38 6.63 -6.22
CA ASP A 54 2.64 5.97 -6.57
C ASP A 54 2.44 4.54 -7.10
N LYS A 55 1.40 3.83 -6.63
CA LYS A 55 1.03 2.49 -7.13
C LYS A 55 0.54 2.53 -8.58
N ALA A 56 -0.08 3.63 -9.00
CA ALA A 56 -0.51 3.80 -10.40
C ALA A 56 0.69 3.81 -11.36
N THR A 57 1.81 4.43 -10.97
CA THR A 57 3.03 4.47 -11.77
C THR A 57 3.64 3.06 -11.95
N GLY A 58 3.73 2.28 -10.87
CA GLY A 58 4.24 0.90 -10.93
C GLY A 58 3.36 -0.03 -11.78
N LEU A 59 2.03 0.09 -11.65
CA LEU A 59 1.08 -0.67 -12.46
C LEU A 59 1.18 -0.28 -13.95
N ASN A 60 1.35 1.01 -14.25
CA ASN A 60 1.52 1.49 -15.62
C ASN A 60 2.79 0.94 -16.27
N TYR A 61 3.93 0.96 -15.57
CA TYR A 61 5.16 0.36 -16.11
C TYR A 61 5.04 -1.14 -16.34
N ALA A 62 4.41 -1.88 -15.42
CA ALA A 62 4.15 -3.30 -15.62
C ALA A 62 3.26 -3.57 -16.84
N HIS A 63 2.27 -2.70 -17.09
CA HIS A 63 1.43 -2.78 -18.29
C HIS A 63 2.23 -2.50 -19.56
N HIS A 64 3.08 -1.46 -19.58
CA HIS A 64 3.93 -1.17 -20.73
C HIS A 64 4.88 -2.31 -21.08
N VAL A 65 5.50 -2.95 -20.08
CA VAL A 65 6.39 -4.10 -20.29
C VAL A 65 5.62 -5.30 -20.85
N LYS A 66 4.42 -5.59 -20.33
CA LYS A 66 3.56 -6.66 -20.86
C LYS A 66 3.14 -6.41 -22.31
N ASN A 67 2.75 -5.18 -22.63
CA ASN A 67 2.35 -4.80 -23.98
C ASN A 67 3.52 -4.94 -24.96
N TYR A 68 4.72 -4.47 -24.58
CA TYR A 68 5.94 -4.67 -25.35
C TYR A 68 6.22 -6.16 -25.59
N GLN A 69 6.14 -7.00 -24.55
CA GLN A 69 6.40 -8.44 -24.69
C GLN A 69 5.43 -9.10 -25.66
N HIS A 70 4.12 -8.86 -25.49
CA HIS A 70 3.09 -9.44 -26.33
C HIS A 70 3.25 -9.03 -27.80
N TRP A 71 3.53 -7.75 -28.04
CA TRP A 71 3.83 -7.24 -29.37
C TRP A 71 5.10 -7.88 -29.96
N TRP A 72 6.17 -7.99 -29.17
CA TRP A 72 7.44 -8.54 -29.62
C TRP A 72 7.28 -9.99 -30.08
N ASP A 73 6.62 -10.82 -29.29
CA ASP A 73 6.40 -12.24 -29.59
C ASP A 73 5.59 -12.40 -30.89
N THR A 74 4.56 -11.57 -31.07
CA THR A 74 3.75 -11.55 -32.30
C THR A 74 4.57 -11.11 -33.51
N SER A 75 5.39 -10.05 -33.37
CA SER A 75 6.26 -9.55 -34.44
C SER A 75 7.30 -10.60 -34.87
N GLN A 76 7.89 -11.32 -33.93
CA GLN A 76 8.86 -12.38 -34.25
C GLN A 76 8.20 -13.57 -34.95
N ALA A 77 7.00 -13.97 -34.52
CA ALA A 77 6.23 -15.01 -35.18
C ALA A 77 5.89 -14.64 -36.63
N HIS A 78 5.47 -13.40 -36.88
CA HIS A 78 5.22 -12.90 -38.24
C HIS A 78 6.51 -12.94 -39.09
N ARG A 79 7.64 -12.47 -38.56
CA ARG A 79 8.94 -12.51 -39.27
C ARG A 79 9.39 -13.93 -39.60
N GLN A 80 9.13 -14.89 -38.72
CA GLN A 80 9.42 -16.30 -38.99
C GLN A 80 8.48 -16.91 -40.02
N ASN A 81 7.21 -16.51 -40.03
CA ASN A 81 6.27 -16.95 -41.05
C ASN A 81 6.64 -16.41 -42.44
N ASP A 82 7.06 -15.14 -42.52
CA ASP A 82 7.49 -14.50 -43.77
C ASP A 82 8.86 -15.03 -44.25
N ASN A 83 9.74 -15.38 -43.32
CA ASN A 83 11.05 -15.97 -43.59
C ASN A 83 11.29 -17.15 -42.65
N PRO A 84 11.09 -18.41 -43.10
CA PRO A 84 11.27 -19.61 -42.27
C PRO A 84 12.68 -19.77 -41.68
N SER A 85 13.70 -19.14 -42.27
CA SER A 85 15.07 -19.14 -41.77
C SER A 85 15.33 -18.10 -40.68
N HIS A 86 14.35 -17.23 -40.38
CA HIS A 86 14.45 -16.23 -39.32
C HIS A 86 14.47 -16.89 -37.95
N THR A 87 15.48 -16.58 -37.15
CA THR A 87 15.59 -17.05 -35.77
C THR A 87 14.82 -16.12 -34.85
N ILE A 88 13.86 -16.65 -34.08
CA ILE A 88 13.12 -15.88 -33.07
C ILE A 88 14.11 -15.32 -32.03
N VAL A 89 14.06 -14.01 -31.85
CA VAL A 89 14.79 -13.33 -30.78
C VAL A 89 13.85 -13.14 -29.58
N PRO A 90 14.22 -13.57 -28.36
CA PRO A 90 13.36 -13.40 -27.18
C PRO A 90 13.18 -11.90 -26.83
N ALA A 91 12.03 -11.54 -26.26
CA ALA A 91 11.72 -10.17 -25.87
C ALA A 91 12.70 -9.60 -24.82
N PHE A 92 13.20 -10.46 -23.93
CA PHE A 92 14.16 -10.12 -22.87
C PHE A 92 15.57 -10.61 -23.20
N PRO A 93 16.64 -9.91 -22.76
CA PRO A 93 16.61 -8.59 -22.11
C PRO A 93 16.09 -7.50 -23.06
N ILE A 94 15.49 -6.45 -22.49
CA ILE A 94 15.04 -5.27 -23.24
C ILE A 94 16.29 -4.45 -23.56
N THR A 95 16.55 -4.24 -24.85
CA THR A 95 17.68 -3.43 -25.33
C THR A 95 17.18 -2.24 -26.12
N ALA A 96 18.01 -1.20 -26.24
CA ALA A 96 17.68 0.00 -27.02
C ALA A 96 17.24 -0.36 -28.45
N THR A 97 17.94 -1.29 -29.12
CA THR A 97 17.60 -1.75 -30.47
C THR A 97 16.18 -2.32 -30.55
N LYS A 98 15.77 -3.17 -29.60
CA LYS A 98 14.43 -3.75 -29.60
C LYS A 98 13.35 -2.69 -29.33
N VAL A 99 13.64 -1.76 -28.41
CA VAL A 99 12.74 -0.65 -28.08
C VAL A 99 12.56 0.30 -29.25
N THR A 100 13.60 0.61 -30.02
CA THR A 100 13.48 1.48 -31.20
C THR A 100 12.49 0.92 -32.21
N VAL A 101 12.54 -0.39 -32.49
CA VAL A 101 11.58 -1.04 -33.41
C VAL A 101 10.17 -1.03 -32.83
N PHE A 102 10.02 -1.21 -31.51
CA PHE A 102 8.72 -1.09 -30.85
C PHE A 102 8.14 0.32 -30.95
N LEU A 103 8.96 1.34 -30.72
CA LEU A 103 8.52 2.75 -30.80
C LEU A 103 8.10 3.12 -32.23
N GLU A 104 8.80 2.64 -33.25
CA GLU A 104 8.38 2.84 -34.66
C GLU A 104 6.98 2.25 -34.92
N TYR A 105 6.70 1.04 -34.41
CA TYR A 105 5.37 0.46 -34.48
C TYR A 105 4.33 1.28 -33.70
N GLU A 106 4.65 1.72 -32.49
CA GLU A 106 3.75 2.52 -31.65
C GLU A 106 3.42 3.89 -32.29
N MET A 107 4.35 4.46 -33.06
CA MET A 107 4.14 5.72 -33.79
C MET A 107 3.26 5.56 -35.04
N THR A 108 3.11 4.34 -35.56
CA THR A 108 2.39 4.06 -36.82
C THR A 108 1.04 3.38 -36.61
N ARG A 109 0.67 3.05 -35.36
CA ARG A 109 -0.62 2.45 -35.02
C ARG A 109 -1.71 3.46 -34.70
#